data_AF-A0A7W0X4C1-F1
#
_entry.id   AF-A0A7W0X4C1-F1
#
_cell.length_a   1.000
_cell.length_b   1.000
_cell.length_c   1.000
_cell.angle_alpha   90.00
_cell.angle_beta   90.00
_cell.angle_gamma   90.00
#
_symmetry.space_group_name_H-M   'P 1'
#
loop_
_entity.id
_entity.type
_entity.pdbx_description
1 polymer ?
#
loop_
_entity_poly.entity_id
_entity_poly.type
_entity_poly.pdbx_seq_one_letter_code
_entity_poly.pdbx_strand_id
1 'polypeptide(L)'
;MNRFLIAVGLALAASSSLATDVGVSTTMGQPGYYGRVDIGSFPRPPLIYPRPVIIQPVPVGVVRRPVYMHVPPGHAKNWGKHCRKYNACGQPVYFVQDRWYSNTYVPGYAQRHG
;
A
#
# COMPACT_ATOMS: atom_id res chain seq x y z
N MET A 1 50.78 -49.98 -3.36
CA MET A 1 50.47 -50.15 -4.79
C MET A 1 49.00 -50.57 -4.86
N ASN A 2 48.03 -49.65 -4.92
CA ASN A 2 47.53 -48.90 -6.09
C ASN A 2 46.17 -49.48 -6.59
N ARG A 3 45.06 -48.88 -6.11
CA ARG A 3 43.78 -48.52 -6.80
C ARG A 3 42.89 -49.69 -7.33
N PHE A 4 41.56 -49.74 -7.22
CA PHE A 4 40.54 -48.80 -7.71
C PHE A 4 39.08 -49.25 -7.36
N LEU A 5 38.18 -48.28 -7.09
CA LEU A 5 36.76 -48.09 -7.54
C LEU A 5 35.69 -49.12 -7.09
N ILE A 6 34.42 -48.80 -6.80
CA ILE A 6 33.48 -47.89 -7.51
C ILE A 6 32.45 -47.30 -6.50
N ALA A 7 32.19 -46.00 -6.65
CA ALA A 7 31.12 -45.25 -5.99
C ALA A 7 29.84 -45.25 -6.84
N VAL A 8 28.66 -45.35 -6.21
CA VAL A 8 27.37 -44.91 -6.82
C VAL A 8 26.52 -44.25 -5.73
N GLY A 9 26.64 -42.93 -5.60
CA GLY A 9 25.71 -42.11 -4.83
C GLY A 9 24.67 -41.52 -5.79
N LEU A 10 23.41 -41.95 -5.65
CA LEU A 10 22.30 -41.48 -6.47
C LEU A 10 21.88 -40.08 -5.99
N ALA A 11 22.30 -39.02 -6.70
CA ALA A 11 21.86 -37.67 -6.42
C ALA A 11 20.47 -37.43 -7.04
N LEU A 12 19.42 -37.42 -6.22
CA LEU A 12 18.11 -36.90 -6.63
C LEU A 12 18.21 -35.37 -6.69
N ALA A 13 18.28 -34.82 -7.90
CA ALA A 13 18.06 -33.39 -8.12
C ALA A 13 16.57 -33.10 -7.96
N ALA A 14 16.14 -32.69 -6.77
CA ALA A 14 14.84 -32.07 -6.59
C ALA A 14 14.88 -30.69 -7.24
N SER A 15 14.32 -30.57 -8.46
CA SER A 15 14.06 -29.28 -9.09
C SER A 15 12.97 -28.56 -8.30
N SER A 16 13.35 -27.70 -7.37
CA SER A 16 12.42 -26.77 -6.72
C SER A 16 11.93 -25.77 -7.76
N SER A 17 10.76 -26.02 -8.34
CA SER A 17 10.05 -25.02 -9.13
C SER A 17 9.58 -23.93 -8.17
N LEU A 18 10.37 -22.87 -8.01
CA LEU A 18 9.90 -21.69 -7.28
C LEU A 18 8.95 -20.94 -8.21
N ALA A 19 7.65 -21.16 -8.02
CA ALA A 19 6.65 -20.26 -8.54
C ALA A 19 6.85 -18.92 -7.84
N THR A 20 7.53 -17.98 -8.51
CA THR A 20 7.47 -16.58 -8.13
C THR A 20 6.06 -16.10 -8.45
N ASP A 21 5.18 -16.15 -7.46
CA ASP A 21 3.97 -15.35 -7.43
C ASP A 21 4.41 -13.88 -7.59
N VAL A 22 4.35 -13.36 -8.83
CA VAL A 22 4.45 -11.92 -9.11
C VAL A 22 3.13 -11.29 -8.68
N GLY A 23 2.83 -11.37 -7.38
CA GLY A 23 1.87 -10.48 -6.77
C GLY A 23 2.50 -9.10 -6.86
N VAL A 24 1.98 -8.24 -7.75
CA VAL A 24 2.33 -6.81 -7.76
C VAL A 24 1.96 -6.25 -6.39
N SER A 25 2.92 -6.26 -5.47
CA SER A 25 2.79 -5.63 -4.17
C SER A 25 2.75 -4.14 -4.44
N THR A 26 1.54 -3.59 -4.55
CA THR A 26 1.35 -2.16 -4.78
C THR A 26 1.91 -1.44 -3.56
N THR A 27 3.12 -0.92 -3.72
CA THR A 27 3.85 -0.25 -2.67
C THR A 27 3.46 1.22 -2.67
N MET A 28 3.44 1.83 -1.49
CA MET A 28 3.21 3.26 -1.35
C MET A 28 4.21 4.03 -2.22
N GLY A 29 3.73 5.01 -2.99
CA GLY A 29 4.57 5.84 -3.87
C GLY A 29 4.72 5.31 -5.30
N GLN A 30 3.96 4.29 -5.68
CA GLN A 30 3.83 3.83 -7.07
C GLN A 30 2.55 4.38 -7.72
N PRO A 31 2.53 4.61 -9.05
CA PRO A 31 1.30 4.91 -9.77
C PRO A 31 0.21 3.86 -9.52
N GLY A 32 -1.03 4.32 -9.35
CA GLY A 32 -2.18 3.42 -9.17
C GLY A 32 -2.29 2.77 -7.78
N TYR A 33 -1.38 3.06 -6.85
CA TYR A 33 -1.53 2.64 -5.45
C TYR A 33 -2.74 3.35 -4.81
N TYR A 34 -3.68 2.56 -4.30
CA TYR A 34 -4.79 3.05 -3.49
C TYR A 34 -4.65 2.58 -2.06
N GLY A 35 -4.62 3.53 -1.14
CA GLY A 35 -4.38 3.26 0.26
C GLY A 35 -3.99 4.51 1.02
N ARG A 36 -3.39 4.28 2.18
CA ARG A 36 -2.92 5.36 3.05
C ARG A 36 -1.70 6.03 2.43
N VAL A 37 -1.65 7.35 2.54
CA VAL A 37 -0.52 8.16 2.09
C VAL A 37 0.06 8.87 3.30
N ASP A 38 1.39 8.88 3.42
CA ASP A 38 2.07 9.68 4.44
C ASP A 38 2.52 11.01 3.83
N ILE A 39 1.90 12.11 4.26
CA ILE A 39 2.21 13.43 3.70
C ILE A 39 3.61 13.90 4.12
N GLY A 40 4.14 13.49 5.28
CA GLY A 40 5.48 13.86 5.74
C GLY A 40 5.88 15.31 5.43
N SER A 41 6.95 15.47 4.64
CA SER A 41 7.49 16.76 4.17
C SER A 41 6.98 17.18 2.78
N PHE A 42 5.98 16.50 2.22
CA PHE A 42 5.40 16.88 0.94
C PHE A 42 4.53 18.15 1.09
N PRO A 43 4.36 18.92 0.01
CA PRO A 43 3.39 20.03 0.00
C PRO A 43 2.01 19.55 0.42
N ARG A 44 1.26 20.41 1.14
CA ARG A 44 -0.09 20.04 1.59
C ARG A 44 -0.97 19.66 0.40
N PRO A 45 -1.58 18.47 0.39
CA PRO A 45 -2.33 18.01 -0.76
C PRO A 45 -3.62 18.80 -0.92
N PRO A 46 -4.04 19.08 -2.16
CA PRO A 46 -5.42 19.42 -2.44
C PRO A 46 -6.30 18.21 -2.12
N LEU A 47 -7.42 18.48 -1.46
CA LEU A 47 -8.33 17.46 -0.95
C LEU A 47 -9.59 17.38 -1.80
N ILE A 48 -10.23 16.21 -1.81
CA ILE A 48 -11.55 16.03 -2.41
C ILE A 48 -12.62 16.68 -1.53
N TYR A 49 -12.50 16.51 -0.20
CA TYR A 49 -13.38 17.14 0.79
C TYR A 49 -12.58 17.98 1.79
N PRO A 50 -13.07 19.17 2.17
CA PRO A 50 -12.35 20.07 3.07
C PRO A 50 -12.33 19.58 4.54
N ARG A 51 -13.30 18.73 4.92
CA ARG A 51 -13.38 18.10 6.25
C ARG A 51 -13.16 16.59 6.12
N PRO A 52 -12.59 15.93 7.15
CA PRO A 52 -12.36 14.51 7.08
C PRO A 52 -13.70 13.76 7.14
N VAL A 53 -13.81 12.71 6.34
CA VAL A 53 -14.98 11.84 6.32
C VAL A 53 -14.80 10.77 7.39
N ILE A 54 -15.82 10.59 8.22
CA ILE A 54 -15.87 9.58 9.27
C ILE A 54 -17.22 8.88 9.21
N ILE A 55 -17.21 7.54 9.27
CA ILE A 55 -18.43 6.73 9.06
C ILE A 55 -18.83 5.97 10.31
N GLN A 56 -17.85 5.51 11.11
CA GLN A 56 -18.13 4.87 12.39
C GLN A 56 -17.91 5.87 13.54
N PRO A 57 -18.78 5.84 14.57
CA PRO A 57 -18.56 6.59 15.78
C PRO A 57 -17.20 6.26 16.40
N VAL A 58 -16.49 7.30 16.84
CA VAL A 58 -15.27 7.11 17.63
C VAL A 58 -15.71 6.95 19.09
N PRO A 59 -15.23 5.91 19.81
CA PRO A 59 -15.54 5.75 21.22
C PRO A 59 -15.24 7.01 22.03
N VAL A 60 -16.10 7.31 23.00
CA VAL A 60 -15.92 8.46 23.90
C VAL A 60 -14.57 8.37 24.61
N GLY A 61 -13.87 9.50 24.70
CA GLY A 61 -12.52 9.57 25.29
C GLY A 61 -11.39 9.14 24.34
N VAL A 62 -11.69 8.64 23.14
CA VAL A 62 -10.68 8.31 22.13
C VAL A 62 -10.56 9.43 21.11
N VAL A 63 -9.37 10.00 20.97
CA VAL A 63 -9.06 10.96 19.90
C VAL A 63 -8.37 10.22 18.75
N ARG A 64 -9.04 10.09 17.61
CA ARG A 64 -8.45 9.55 16.38
C ARG A 64 -7.92 10.70 15.52
N ARG A 65 -6.63 10.68 15.22
CA ARG A 65 -6.02 11.65 14.28
C ARG A 65 -6.46 11.33 12.86
N PRO A 66 -6.84 12.32 12.04
CA PRO A 66 -7.17 12.08 10.65
C PRO A 66 -6.02 11.47 9.87
N VAL A 67 -6.35 10.65 8.88
CA VAL A 67 -5.40 10.01 7.97
C VAL A 67 -5.64 10.49 6.55
N TYR A 68 -4.58 10.51 5.73
CA TYR A 68 -4.69 10.82 4.31
C TYR A 68 -4.77 9.53 3.49
N MET A 69 -5.70 9.48 2.56
CA MET A 69 -5.96 8.33 1.70
C MET A 69 -6.02 8.75 0.24
N HIS A 70 -5.36 7.98 -0.62
CA HIS A 70 -5.56 8.01 -2.05
C HIS A 70 -6.48 6.86 -2.43
N VAL A 71 -7.66 7.15 -2.98
CA VAL A 71 -8.68 6.15 -3.33
C VAL A 71 -9.36 6.54 -4.63
N PRO A 72 -9.99 5.60 -5.36
CA PRO A 72 -10.80 5.94 -6.52
C PRO A 72 -11.92 6.93 -6.14
N PRO A 73 -12.29 7.88 -7.01
CA PRO A 73 -13.32 8.89 -6.70
C PRO A 73 -14.66 8.30 -6.22
N GLY A 74 -15.08 7.17 -6.80
CA GLY A 74 -16.29 6.45 -6.40
C GLY A 74 -16.22 5.88 -4.97
N HIS A 75 -15.02 5.50 -4.51
CA HIS A 75 -14.80 5.02 -3.15
C HIS A 75 -14.87 6.17 -2.14
N ALA A 76 -14.29 7.34 -2.45
CA ALA A 76 -14.39 8.53 -1.61
C ALA A 76 -15.86 8.95 -1.43
N LYS A 77 -16.63 8.98 -2.54
CA LYS A 77 -18.06 9.33 -2.52
C LYS A 77 -18.91 8.35 -1.71
N ASN A 78 -18.58 7.06 -1.76
CA ASN A 78 -19.33 5.99 -1.10
C ASN A 78 -18.52 5.37 0.06
N TRP A 79 -17.82 6.20 0.83
CA TRP A 79 -16.80 5.72 1.76
C TRP A 79 -17.29 4.63 2.73
N GLY A 80 -18.52 4.74 3.23
CA GLY A 80 -19.09 3.72 4.11
C GLY A 80 -19.18 2.31 3.51
N LYS A 81 -19.31 2.19 2.18
CA LYS A 81 -19.31 0.89 1.48
C LYS A 81 -17.91 0.31 1.31
N HIS A 82 -16.88 1.15 1.32
CA HIS A 82 -15.53 0.76 0.91
C HIS A 82 -14.48 0.86 2.02
N CYS A 83 -14.78 1.51 3.14
CA CYS A 83 -13.82 1.78 4.21
C CYS A 83 -13.11 0.52 4.74
N ARG A 84 -13.77 -0.64 4.70
CA ARG A 84 -13.21 -1.93 5.15
C ARG A 84 -12.04 -2.38 4.29
N LYS A 85 -12.07 -2.12 2.98
CA LYS A 85 -10.97 -2.44 2.05
C LYS A 85 -9.65 -1.77 2.46
N TYR A 86 -9.75 -0.66 3.19
CA TYR A 86 -8.62 0.15 3.62
C TYR A 86 -8.41 0.13 5.14
N ASN A 87 -9.14 -0.73 5.88
CA ASN A 87 -9.09 -0.81 7.34
C ASN A 87 -9.29 0.55 8.06
N ALA A 88 -10.17 1.40 7.54
CA ALA A 88 -10.26 2.80 7.96
C ALA A 88 -11.70 3.28 8.27
N CYS A 89 -12.63 2.37 8.58
CA CYS A 89 -14.01 2.74 8.89
C CYS A 89 -14.17 3.61 10.14
N GLY A 90 -13.35 3.36 11.17
CA GLY A 90 -13.31 4.14 12.42
C GLY A 90 -12.23 5.23 12.45
N GLN A 91 -11.69 5.60 11.29
CA GLN A 91 -10.71 6.69 11.18
C GLN A 91 -11.37 7.89 10.50
N PRO A 92 -11.08 9.13 10.93
CA PRO A 92 -11.35 10.31 10.13
C PRO A 92 -10.42 10.31 8.91
N VAL A 93 -10.95 10.44 7.71
CA VAL A 93 -10.18 10.32 6.46
C VAL A 93 -10.26 11.59 5.63
N TYR A 94 -9.10 12.14 5.29
CA TYR A 94 -8.94 13.09 4.19
C TYR A 94 -8.61 12.34 2.91
N PHE A 95 -9.31 12.63 1.82
CA PHE A 95 -8.99 12.08 0.51
C PHE A 95 -8.17 13.07 -0.29
N VAL A 96 -6.98 12.65 -0.73
CA VAL A 96 -6.12 13.46 -1.60
C VAL A 96 -6.58 13.33 -3.05
N GLN A 97 -6.38 14.37 -3.85
CA GLN A 97 -6.68 14.31 -5.28
C GLN A 97 -5.66 13.43 -6.02
N ASP A 98 -6.16 12.61 -6.95
CA ASP A 98 -5.34 11.70 -7.77
C ASP A 98 -4.25 12.46 -8.56
N ARG A 99 -4.59 13.61 -9.14
CA ARG A 99 -3.63 14.44 -9.88
C ARG A 99 -2.44 14.85 -9.03
N TRP A 100 -2.66 15.20 -7.76
CA TRP A 100 -1.58 15.53 -6.84
C TRP A 100 -0.77 14.29 -6.45
N TYR A 101 -1.44 13.16 -6.21
CA TYR A 101 -0.77 11.90 -5.91
C TYR A 101 0.20 11.52 -7.05
N SER A 102 -0.29 11.51 -8.28
CA SER A 102 0.47 11.10 -9.46
C SER A 102 1.57 12.09 -9.83
N ASN A 103 1.31 13.41 -9.75
CA ASN A 103 2.27 14.42 -10.25
C ASN A 103 3.24 14.95 -9.19
N THR A 104 2.95 14.75 -7.90
CA THR A 104 3.75 15.31 -6.81
C THR A 104 4.23 14.23 -5.86
N TYR A 105 3.29 13.40 -5.38
CA TYR A 105 3.64 12.40 -4.38
C TYR A 105 4.53 11.28 -4.95
N VAL A 106 4.11 10.66 -6.05
CA VAL A 106 4.83 9.54 -6.68
C VAL A 106 6.27 9.91 -7.07
N PRO A 107 6.53 10.99 -7.85
CA PRO A 107 7.90 11.36 -8.20
C PRO A 107 8.75 11.72 -6.98
N GLY A 108 8.18 12.48 -6.03
CA GLY A 108 8.90 12.87 -4.82
C GLY A 108 9.14 11.72 -3.85
N TYR A 109 8.30 10.68 -3.87
CA TYR A 109 8.52 9.47 -3.07
C TYR A 109 9.66 8.64 -3.68
N ALA A 110 9.63 8.43 -5.00
CA ALA A 110 10.69 7.73 -5.72
C ALA A 110 12.06 8.39 -5.54
N GLN A 111 12.13 9.73 -5.55
CA GLN A 111 13.39 10.45 -5.30
C GLN A 111 13.96 10.25 -3.89
N ARG A 112 13.12 9.97 -2.89
CA ARG A 112 13.54 9.82 -1.48
C ARG A 112 13.81 8.38 -1.08
N HIS A 113 13.25 7.42 -1.81
CA HIS A 113 13.23 6.00 -1.44
C HIS A 113 13.68 5.05 -2.56
N GLY A 114 14.02 5.57 -3.74
CA GLY A 114 14.56 4.82 -4.88
C GLY A 114 16.07 4.69 -4.83
#